data_AF-A0A919X7L3-F1
#
_entry.id   AF-A0A919X7L3-F1
#
_cell.length_a   1.000
_cell.length_b   1.000
_cell.length_c   1.000
_cell.angle_alpha   90.00
_cell.angle_beta   90.00
_cell.angle_gamma   90.00
#
_symmetry.space_group_name_H-M   'P 1'
#
loop_
_entity.id
_entity.type
_entity.pdbx_description
1 polymer ?
#
loop_
_entity_poly.entity_id
_entity_poly.type
_entity_poly.pdbx_seq_one_letter_code
_entity_poly.pdbx_strand_id
1 'polypeptide(L)' 'MMFESALQSGSIARIPEKPDPNQTAVIWLPLSQIEDIQLYANIGKEIQDYTLKKRSIDLIEEHKL' A
#
# COMPACT_ATOMS: atom_id res chain seq x y z
N MET A 1 3.23 -6.82 11.32
CA MET A 1 2.77 -5.58 12.00
C MET A 1 2.65 -4.50 10.95
N MET A 2 1.47 -3.89 10.78
CA MET A 2 1.28 -2.76 9.88
C MET A 2 1.29 -1.47 10.68
N PHE A 3 1.90 -0.44 10.10
CA PHE A 3 1.84 0.92 10.61
C PHE A 3 1.08 1.76 9.58
N GLU A 4 0.12 2.55 10.05
CA GLU A 4 -0.61 3.50 9.22
C GLU A 4 -0.21 4.92 9.55
N SER A 5 -0.35 5.81 8.57
CA SER A 5 -0.13 7.24 8.72
C SER A 5 -1.16 7.99 7.89
N ALA A 6 -1.55 9.16 8.36
CA ALA A 6 -2.52 10.01 7.67
C ALA A 6 -1.81 10.90 6.65
N LEU A 7 -2.42 11.06 5.48
CA LEU A 7 -1.98 12.04 4.49
C LEU A 7 -2.19 13.46 5.06
N GLN A 8 -1.16 14.30 5.02
CA GLN A 8 -1.28 15.70 5.41
C GLN A 8 -2.01 16.48 4.30
N SER A 9 -2.95 17.34 4.69
CA SER A 9 -3.70 18.18 3.73
C SER A 9 -2.76 18.99 2.84
N GLY A 10 -3.06 19.04 1.55
CA GLY A 10 -2.23 19.73 0.55
C GLY A 10 -0.97 18.97 0.10
N SER A 11 -0.73 17.76 0.61
CA SER A 11 0.40 16.94 0.17
C SER A 11 0.21 16.43 -1.25
N ILE A 12 1.32 16.40 -2.00
CA ILE A 12 1.34 15.97 -3.40
C ILE A 12 2.24 14.75 -3.52
N ALA A 13 1.73 13.70 -4.17
CA ALA A 13 2.52 12.53 -4.53
C ALA A 13 3.64 12.95 -5.49
N ARG A 14 4.89 12.65 -5.14
CA ARG A 14 6.05 12.99 -5.97
C ARG A 14 7.14 11.93 -5.84
N ILE A 15 7.89 11.76 -6.92
CA ILE A 15 9.13 10.98 -6.91
C ILE A 15 10.13 11.69 -5.98
N PRO A 16 10.87 10.97 -5.12
CA PRO A 16 11.89 11.56 -4.27
C PRO A 16 13.08 12.09 -5.09
N GLU A 17 13.91 12.95 -4.50
CA GLU A 17 15.10 13.51 -5.17
C GLU A 17 16.11 12.43 -5.62
N LYS A 18 16.13 11.29 -4.91
CA LYS A 18 16.96 10.13 -5.21
C LYS A 18 16.07 8.88 -5.22
N PRO A 19 15.42 8.54 -6.34
CA PRO A 19 14.57 7.36 -6.44
C PRO A 19 15.39 6.07 -6.51
N ASP A 20 14.74 4.95 -6.17
CA ASP A 20 15.25 3.64 -6.59
C ASP A 20 15.35 3.60 -8.13
N PRO A 21 16.36 2.92 -8.71
CA PRO A 21 16.53 2.86 -10.16
C PRO A 21 15.29 2.40 -10.95
N ASN A 22 14.42 1.58 -10.34
CA ASN A 22 13.23 1.04 -10.98
C ASN A 22 11.94 1.80 -10.64
N GLN A 23 12.01 2.87 -9.83
CA GLN A 23 10.85 3.65 -9.44
C GLN A 23 10.49 4.68 -10.52
N THR A 24 9.36 4.49 -11.19
CA THR A 24 8.94 5.33 -12.33
C THR A 24 7.91 6.40 -11.97
N ALA A 25 7.16 6.21 -10.88
CA ALA A 25 6.10 7.12 -10.45
C ALA A 25 5.79 6.96 -8.95
N VAL A 26 5.10 7.97 -8.41
CA VAL A 26 4.40 7.91 -7.11
C VAL A 26 3.04 8.53 -7.31
N ILE A 27 1.98 7.81 -6.94
CA ILE A 27 0.59 8.25 -7.10
C ILE A 27 -0.20 7.96 -5.82
N TRP A 28 -1.19 8.80 -5.53
CA TRP A 28 -2.20 8.50 -4.52
C TRP A 28 -3.36 7.75 -5.18
N LEU A 29 -3.76 6.64 -4.58
CA LEU A 29 -4.90 5.85 -5.03
C LEU A 29 -5.91 5.71 -3.88
N PRO A 30 -7.23 5.77 -4.17
CA PRO A 30 -8.24 5.38 -3.20
C PRO A 30 -8.04 3.93 -2.78
N LEU A 31 -8.19 3.64 -1.47
CA LEU A 31 -8.11 2.26 -0.96
C LEU A 31 -9.12 1.31 -1.62
N SER A 32 -10.25 1.84 -2.11
CA SER A 32 -11.26 1.04 -2.83
C SER A 32 -10.76 0.50 -4.17
N GLN A 33 -9.64 1.00 -4.71
CA GLN A 33 -9.04 0.56 -5.97
C GLN A 33 -7.84 -0.38 -5.77
N ILE A 34 -7.56 -0.79 -4.52
CA ILE A 34 -6.34 -1.54 -4.22
C ILE A 34 -6.30 -2.94 -4.85
N GLU A 35 -7.47 -3.54 -5.07
CA GLU A 35 -7.63 -4.83 -5.76
C GLU A 35 -7.50 -4.68 -7.29
N ASP A 36 -7.61 -3.47 -7.82
CA ASP A 36 -7.53 -3.19 -9.26
C ASP A 36 -6.08 -2.99 -9.73
N ILE A 37 -5.11 -3.02 -8.82
CA ILE A 37 -3.69 -2.79 -9.10
C ILE A 37 -2.85 -4.02 -8.77
N GLN A 38 -1.80 -4.25 -9.57
CA GLN A 38 -0.82 -5.27 -9.24
C GLN A 38 0.06 -4.78 -8.09
N LEU A 39 -0.07 -5.42 -6.94
CA LEU A 39 0.86 -5.25 -5.82
C LEU A 39 1.95 -6.31 -5.88
N TYR A 40 3.20 -5.89 -5.66
CA TYR A 40 4.24 -6.82 -5.26
C TYR A 40 3.88 -7.37 -3.85
N ALA A 41 4.07 -8.67 -3.62
CA ALA A 41 3.50 -9.43 -2.51
C ALA A 41 2.00 -9.80 -2.58
N ASN A 42 1.24 -9.29 -3.56
CA ASN A 42 -0.20 -9.60 -3.75
C ASN A 42 -1.08 -9.40 -2.49
N ILE A 43 -0.73 -8.46 -1.61
CA ILE A 43 -1.37 -8.29 -0.28
C ILE A 43 -2.58 -7.34 -0.26
N GLY A 44 -3.27 -7.15 -1.39
CA GLY A 44 -4.35 -6.16 -1.53
C GLY A 44 -5.47 -6.39 -0.51
N LYS A 45 -5.88 -7.65 -0.39
CA LYS A 45 -6.97 -8.08 0.48
C LYS A 45 -6.63 -7.84 1.94
N GLU A 46 -5.39 -8.10 2.34
CA GLU A 46 -4.92 -7.94 3.71
C GLU A 46 -4.81 -6.47 4.09
N ILE A 47 -4.39 -5.60 3.16
CA ILE A 47 -4.44 -4.14 3.36
C ILE A 47 -5.91 -3.70 3.55
N GLN A 48 -6.83 -4.15 2.70
CA GLN A 48 -8.24 -3.80 2.80
C GLN A 48 -8.85 -4.28 4.13
N ASP A 49 -8.61 -5.54 4.49
CA ASP A 49 -9.04 -6.13 5.76
C ASP A 49 -8.48 -5.36 6.98
N TYR A 50 -7.21 -4.97 6.95
CA TYR A 50 -6.60 -4.14 7.98
C TYR A 50 -7.31 -2.80 8.12
N THR A 51 -7.59 -2.12 7.01
CA THR A 51 -8.23 -0.79 7.04
C THR A 51 -9.66 -0.83 7.59
N LEU A 52 -10.40 -1.92 7.35
CA LEU A 52 -11.76 -2.10 7.83
C LEU A 52 -11.82 -2.59 9.28
N LYS A 53 -10.95 -3.53 9.66
CA LYS A 53 -11.02 -4.24 10.95
C LYS A 53 -10.05 -3.69 12.00
N LYS A 54 -9.03 -2.94 11.58
CA LYS A 54 -7.95 -2.37 12.43
C LYS A 54 -7.27 -3.39 13.33
N ARG A 55 -7.18 -4.65 12.87
CA ARG A 55 -6.54 -5.76 13.60
C ARG A 55 -5.16 -6.05 13.06
N SER A 56 -4.29 -6.63 13.89
CA SER A 56 -3.04 -7.23 13.39
C SER A 56 -3.34 -8.26 12.31
N ILE A 57 -2.57 -8.20 11.23
CA ILE A 57 -2.53 -9.27 10.23
C ILE A 57 -1.61 -10.37 10.76
N ASP A 58 -2.05 -11.62 10.62
CA ASP A 58 -1.25 -12.81 10.87
C ASP A 58 -0.05 -12.89 9.92
N LEU A 59 0.84 -13.86 10.14
CA LEU A 59 1.93 -14.13 9.21
C LEU A 59 1.35 -14.51 7.84
N ILE A 60 1.73 -13.76 6.81
CA ILE A 60 1.39 -14.06 5.41
C ILE A 60 2.64 -14.62 4.73
N GLU A 61 2.45 -15.64 3.90
CA GLU A 61 3.48 -16.18 3.03
C GLU A 61 3.03 -15.97 1.58
N GLU A 62 3.80 -15.20 0.81
CA GLU A 62 3.42 -14.78 -0.55
C GLU A 62 3.08 -15.96 -1.47
N HIS A 63 3.79 -17.09 -1.36
CA HIS A 63 3.54 -18.28 -2.18
C HIS A 63 2.18 -18.98 -1.89
N LYS A 64 1.46 -18.53 -0.85
CA LYS A 64 0.13 -19.03 -0.48
C LYS A 64 -0.99 -18.08 -0.92
N LEU A 65 -0.65 -16.94 -1.52
CA LEU A 65 -1.56 -15.93 -2.05
C LEU A 65 -1.82 -16.08 -3.55
#